data_AF-A0A7W0ZVS8-F1
#
_entry.id   AF-A0A7W0ZVS8-F1
#
_cell.length_a   1.000
_cell.length_b   1.000
_cell.length_c   1.000
_cell.angle_alpha   90.00
_cell.angle_beta   90.00
_cell.angle_gamma   90.00
#
_symmetry.space_group_name_H-M   'P 1'
#
loop_
_entity.id
_entity.type
_entity.pdbx_description
1 polymer ?
#
loop_
_entity_poly.entity_id
_entity_poly.type
_entity_poly.pdbx_seq_one_letter_code
_entity_poly.pdbx_strand_id
1 'polypeptide(L)'
;MKNYTGTQEPGLLSTILHEAAHNLGPAHEYKVAGKKAGDVFGGPMASVFEELKAQTAALFLLEMLRKKGVISDELAAQSFTDSIVWAMGHISQGMYTATGERKAYSNLAAIQIGFLLDKGALTWDAKATAANGTDKGALIIHPGKVIPAVNEMMKVVARIKSRGDKKAADALAKKYVDGPRVPHTIISERFLRFPKASFVYSVRL
;
A
#
# COMPACT_ATOMS: atom_id res chain seq x y z
N MET A 1 6.03 18.07 2.44
CA MET A 1 7.10 17.62 1.51
C MET A 1 8.44 17.33 2.19
N LYS A 2 8.68 17.68 3.48
CA LYS A 2 9.99 17.48 4.15
C LYS A 2 10.61 16.09 3.97
N ASN A 3 9.80 15.03 4.01
CA ASN A 3 10.27 13.65 3.91
C ASN A 3 9.98 13.00 2.55
N TYR A 4 9.45 13.74 1.56
CA TYR A 4 9.34 13.21 0.21
C TYR A 4 10.59 13.65 -0.57
N THR A 5 11.28 12.69 -1.18
CA THR A 5 12.47 12.95 -1.98
C THR A 5 12.24 12.46 -3.41
N GLY A 6 12.96 13.04 -4.37
CA GLY A 6 13.03 12.52 -5.74
C GLY A 6 14.09 11.44 -5.93
N THR A 7 14.75 11.02 -4.85
CA THR A 7 15.78 9.97 -4.88
C THR A 7 15.13 8.59 -4.93
N GLN A 8 15.79 7.62 -5.56
CA GLN A 8 15.22 6.29 -5.74
C GLN A 8 15.31 5.42 -4.49
N GLU A 9 16.27 5.69 -3.61
CA GLU A 9 16.61 4.84 -2.46
C GLU A 9 15.42 4.51 -1.55
N PRO A 10 14.56 5.47 -1.12
CA PRO A 10 13.43 5.15 -0.25
C PRO A 10 12.43 4.17 -0.89
N GLY A 11 12.14 4.35 -2.17
CA GLY A 11 11.25 3.46 -2.93
C GLY A 11 11.89 2.10 -3.20
N LEU A 12 13.18 2.06 -3.54
CA LEU A 12 13.92 0.81 -3.74
C LEU A 12 13.98 -0.02 -2.46
N LEU A 13 14.18 0.60 -1.30
CA LEU A 13 14.13 -0.09 -0.02
C LEU A 13 12.76 -0.74 0.21
N SER A 14 11.66 -0.03 -0.08
CA SER A 14 10.31 -0.61 0.01
C SER A 14 10.16 -1.81 -0.93
N THR A 15 10.66 -1.73 -2.16
CA THR A 15 10.61 -2.84 -3.14
C THR A 15 11.41 -4.05 -2.65
N ILE A 16 12.65 -3.85 -2.18
CA ILE A 16 13.48 -4.95 -1.66
C ILE A 16 12.78 -5.68 -0.52
N LEU A 17 12.19 -4.91 0.43
CA LEU A 17 11.47 -5.50 1.55
C LEU A 17 10.16 -6.18 1.12
N HIS A 18 9.48 -5.65 0.11
CA HIS A 18 8.29 -6.27 -0.48
C HIS A 18 8.61 -7.65 -1.06
N GLU A 19 9.62 -7.73 -1.94
CA GLU A 19 10.03 -8.99 -2.56
C GLU A 19 10.50 -10.01 -1.51
N ALA A 20 11.28 -9.56 -0.52
CA ALA A 20 11.66 -10.41 0.60
C ALA A 20 10.43 -10.92 1.36
N ALA A 21 9.42 -10.07 1.57
CA ALA A 21 8.22 -10.40 2.32
C ALA A 21 7.30 -11.41 1.61
N HIS A 22 7.37 -11.59 0.29
CA HIS A 22 6.68 -12.70 -0.37
C HIS A 22 7.06 -14.06 0.23
N ASN A 23 8.31 -14.20 0.68
CA ASN A 23 8.86 -15.41 1.29
C ASN A 23 8.60 -15.54 2.80
N LEU A 24 7.91 -14.57 3.41
CA LEU A 24 7.67 -14.54 4.86
C LEU A 24 6.20 -14.80 5.20
N GLY A 25 5.98 -15.50 6.32
CA GLY A 25 4.66 -15.84 6.85
C GLY A 25 3.90 -16.83 5.95
N PRO A 26 2.55 -16.84 5.95
CA PRO A 26 1.78 -17.67 5.03
C PRO A 26 2.00 -17.17 3.60
N ALA A 27 2.94 -17.81 2.91
CA ALA A 27 3.26 -17.59 1.50
C ALA A 27 2.17 -18.17 0.59
N HIS A 28 2.28 -17.95 -0.71
CA HIS A 28 1.32 -18.41 -1.70
C HIS A 28 1.08 -19.93 -1.69
N GLU A 29 2.06 -20.73 -1.26
CA GLU A 29 1.96 -22.19 -1.14
C GLU A 29 1.30 -22.66 0.16
N TYR A 30 1.13 -21.77 1.14
CA TYR A 30 0.56 -22.10 2.44
C TYR A 30 -0.88 -22.57 2.29
N LYS A 31 -1.22 -23.68 2.95
CA LYS A 31 -2.55 -24.29 2.90
C LYS A 31 -3.31 -24.07 4.20
N VAL A 32 -4.56 -23.65 4.07
CA VAL A 32 -5.51 -23.60 5.18
C VAL A 32 -6.54 -24.70 4.97
N ALA A 33 -6.62 -25.65 5.90
CA ALA A 33 -7.50 -26.81 5.77
C ALA A 33 -7.34 -27.52 4.40
N GLY A 34 -6.10 -27.69 3.94
CA GLY A 34 -5.75 -28.34 2.66
C GLY A 34 -5.91 -27.49 1.40
N LYS A 35 -6.46 -26.28 1.49
CA LYS A 35 -6.73 -25.39 0.36
C LYS A 35 -5.68 -24.28 0.22
N LYS A 36 -5.27 -23.96 -1.02
CA LYS A 36 -4.39 -22.82 -1.30
C LYS A 36 -5.18 -21.51 -1.30
N ALA A 37 -4.48 -20.37 -1.26
CA ALA A 37 -5.11 -19.05 -1.25
C ALA A 37 -6.10 -18.83 -2.41
N GLY A 38 -5.78 -19.32 -3.62
CA GLY A 38 -6.67 -19.23 -4.78
C GLY A 38 -8.01 -19.95 -4.57
N ASP A 39 -7.98 -21.12 -3.91
CA ASP A 39 -9.18 -21.91 -3.61
C ASP A 39 -10.04 -21.27 -2.51
N VAL A 40 -9.40 -20.55 -1.58
CA VAL A 40 -10.07 -19.92 -0.44
C VAL A 40 -10.67 -18.57 -0.82
N PHE A 41 -9.88 -17.69 -1.44
CA PHE A 41 -10.25 -16.30 -1.70
C PHE A 41 -10.83 -16.07 -3.10
N GLY A 42 -10.53 -16.95 -4.06
CA GLY A 42 -10.67 -16.71 -5.49
C GLY A 42 -9.45 -15.96 -6.06
N GLY A 43 -9.13 -16.18 -7.33
CA GLY A 43 -7.90 -15.70 -7.98
C GLY A 43 -7.59 -14.21 -7.75
N PRO A 44 -8.48 -13.28 -8.13
CA PRO A 44 -8.22 -11.85 -7.97
C PRO A 44 -8.00 -11.42 -6.51
N MET A 45 -8.79 -11.95 -5.57
CA MET A 45 -8.65 -11.59 -4.15
C MET A 45 -7.43 -12.25 -3.50
N ALA A 46 -7.07 -13.46 -3.93
CA ALA A 46 -5.83 -14.10 -3.50
C ALA A 46 -4.61 -13.27 -3.89
N SER A 47 -4.57 -12.75 -5.12
CA SER A 47 -3.52 -11.82 -5.57
C SER A 47 -3.51 -10.52 -4.73
N VAL A 48 -4.67 -9.89 -4.52
CA VAL A 48 -4.77 -8.69 -3.65
C VAL A 48 -4.16 -8.95 -2.28
N PHE A 49 -4.46 -10.09 -1.65
CA PHE A 49 -3.99 -10.39 -0.30
C PHE A 49 -2.53 -10.84 -0.23
N GLU A 50 -1.98 -11.47 -1.27
CA GLU A 50 -0.55 -11.74 -1.35
C GLU A 50 0.25 -10.43 -1.38
N GLU A 51 -0.12 -9.54 -2.29
CA GLU A 51 0.52 -8.23 -2.44
C GLU A 51 0.30 -7.34 -1.21
N LEU A 52 -0.91 -7.33 -0.64
CA LEU A 52 -1.21 -6.58 0.59
C LEU A 52 -0.36 -7.06 1.76
N LYS A 53 -0.10 -8.36 1.87
CA LYS A 53 0.80 -8.92 2.89
C LYS A 53 2.23 -8.45 2.63
N ALA A 54 2.75 -8.60 1.41
CA ALA A 54 4.11 -8.21 1.07
C ALA A 54 4.36 -6.72 1.32
N GLN A 55 3.47 -5.85 0.82
CA GLN A 55 3.61 -4.40 0.99
C GLN A 55 3.41 -3.95 2.45
N THR A 56 2.52 -4.58 3.21
CA THR A 56 2.35 -4.26 4.63
C THR A 56 3.55 -4.72 5.45
N ALA A 57 4.10 -5.88 5.11
CA ALA A 57 5.32 -6.39 5.72
C ALA A 57 6.53 -5.50 5.41
N ALA A 58 6.62 -4.92 4.21
CA ALA A 58 7.66 -3.95 3.87
C ALA A 58 7.66 -2.75 4.84
N LEU A 59 6.49 -2.16 5.10
CA LEU A 59 6.33 -1.08 6.08
C LEU A 59 6.66 -1.53 7.51
N PHE A 60 6.29 -2.76 7.87
CA PHE A 60 6.58 -3.34 9.19
C PHE A 60 8.08 -3.60 9.40
N LEU A 61 8.77 -4.13 8.39
CA LEU A 61 10.19 -4.46 8.43
C LEU A 61 11.07 -3.20 8.40
N LEU A 62 10.59 -2.11 7.79
CA LEU A 62 11.27 -0.81 7.82
C LEU A 62 11.58 -0.37 9.27
N GLU A 63 10.62 -0.51 10.18
CA GLU A 63 10.82 -0.20 11.59
C GLU A 63 11.82 -1.13 12.28
N MET A 64 11.85 -2.41 11.89
CA MET A 64 12.86 -3.35 12.38
C MET A 64 14.26 -2.90 11.96
N LEU A 65 14.45 -2.52 10.69
CA LEU A 65 15.74 -2.03 10.20
C LEU A 65 16.17 -0.75 10.92
N ARG A 66 15.23 0.20 11.11
CA ARG A 66 15.47 1.44 11.84
C ARG A 66 15.91 1.18 13.29
N LYS A 67 15.16 0.34 14.02
CA LYS A 67 15.51 -0.04 15.41
C LYS A 67 16.85 -0.75 15.55
N LYS A 68 17.28 -1.47 14.51
CA LYS A 68 18.59 -2.13 14.46
C LYS A 68 19.73 -1.20 14.02
N GLY A 69 19.43 0.05 13.69
CA GLY A 69 20.42 1.01 13.18
C GLY A 69 20.95 0.68 11.78
N VAL A 70 20.25 -0.19 11.03
CA VAL A 70 20.64 -0.54 9.64
C VAL A 70 20.29 0.60 8.68
N ILE A 71 19.23 1.35 8.99
CA ILE A 71 18.82 2.56 8.27
C ILE A 71 18.64 3.71 9.26
N SER A 72 18.79 4.95 8.78
CA SER A 72 18.55 6.14 9.59
C SER A 72 17.06 6.40 9.83
N ASP A 73 16.75 7.21 10.85
CA ASP A 73 15.38 7.69 11.08
C ASP A 73 14.85 8.50 9.89
N GLU A 74 15.73 9.23 9.22
CA GLU A 74 15.40 9.99 8.02
C GLU A 74 15.00 9.06 6.87
N LEU A 75 15.81 8.04 6.54
CA LEU A 75 15.51 7.10 5.47
C LEU A 75 14.22 6.33 5.76
N ALA A 76 13.96 5.96 7.02
CA ALA A 76 12.70 5.35 7.41
C ALA A 76 11.50 6.28 7.18
N ALA A 77 11.60 7.56 7.58
CA ALA A 77 10.53 8.53 7.35
C ALA A 77 10.29 8.81 5.86
N GLN A 78 11.37 8.84 5.06
CA GLN A 78 11.30 9.00 3.62
C GLN A 78 10.65 7.78 2.95
N SER A 79 11.05 6.56 3.33
CA SER A 79 10.52 5.33 2.74
C SER A 79 9.03 5.14 3.03
N PHE A 80 8.59 5.52 4.24
CA PHE A 80 7.16 5.55 4.54
C PHE A 80 6.42 6.57 3.67
N THR A 81 6.96 7.79 3.54
CA THR A 81 6.34 8.85 2.73
C THR A 81 6.26 8.45 1.26
N ASP A 82 7.32 7.88 0.72
CA ASP A 82 7.36 7.33 -0.64
C ASP A 82 6.32 6.23 -0.84
N SER A 83 6.18 5.30 0.11
CA SER A 83 5.16 4.25 0.06
C SER A 83 3.72 4.80 0.00
N ILE A 84 3.44 5.92 0.67
CA ILE A 84 2.13 6.60 0.57
C ILE A 84 1.93 7.23 -0.82
N VAL A 85 2.98 7.83 -1.38
CA VAL A 85 2.95 8.41 -2.74
C VAL A 85 2.77 7.31 -3.79
N TRP A 86 3.51 6.21 -3.67
CA TRP A 86 3.37 5.01 -4.50
C TRP A 86 1.94 4.44 -4.44
N ALA A 87 1.35 4.35 -3.25
CA ALA A 87 -0.02 3.88 -3.07
C ALA A 87 -1.03 4.79 -3.78
N MET A 88 -0.89 6.12 -3.64
CA MET A 88 -1.71 7.07 -4.39
C MET A 88 -1.53 6.93 -5.91
N GLY A 89 -0.30 6.66 -6.36
CA GLY A 89 0.01 6.34 -7.76
C GLY A 89 -0.81 5.16 -8.28
N HIS A 90 -0.87 4.05 -7.55
CA HIS A 90 -1.70 2.89 -7.92
C HIS A 90 -3.20 3.17 -7.84
N ILE A 91 -3.63 3.92 -6.84
CA ILE A 91 -5.04 4.29 -6.70
C ILE A 91 -5.51 5.13 -7.89
N SER A 92 -4.65 6.05 -8.37
CA SER A 92 -4.98 6.95 -9.46
C SER A 92 -5.40 6.22 -10.75
N GLN A 93 -4.97 4.97 -10.92
CA GLN A 93 -5.20 4.13 -12.10
C GLN A 93 -6.54 3.37 -12.08
N GLY A 94 -7.38 3.61 -11.06
CA GLY A 94 -8.64 2.92 -10.86
C GLY A 94 -8.46 1.54 -10.21
N MET A 95 -9.53 1.02 -9.61
CA MET A 95 -9.50 -0.21 -8.80
C MET A 95 -9.70 -1.50 -9.61
N TYR A 96 -10.23 -1.38 -10.83
CA TYR A 96 -10.66 -2.52 -11.63
C TYR A 96 -10.10 -2.44 -13.05
N THR A 97 -9.93 -3.61 -13.68
CA THR A 97 -9.66 -3.74 -15.11
C THR A 97 -10.90 -3.39 -15.92
N ALA A 98 -10.75 -3.26 -17.24
CA ALA A 98 -11.89 -3.06 -18.15
C ALA A 98 -12.90 -4.22 -18.11
N THR A 99 -12.47 -5.42 -17.73
CA THR A 99 -13.31 -6.63 -17.57
C THR A 99 -13.92 -6.76 -16.18
N GLY A 100 -13.68 -5.79 -15.28
CA GLY A 100 -14.26 -5.77 -13.93
C GLY A 100 -13.46 -6.53 -12.87
N GLU A 101 -12.28 -7.05 -13.20
CA GLU A 101 -11.42 -7.74 -12.23
C GLU A 101 -10.68 -6.74 -11.34
N ARG A 102 -10.45 -7.10 -10.07
CA ARG A 102 -9.69 -6.25 -9.13
C ARG A 102 -8.23 -6.15 -9.56
N LYS A 103 -7.70 -4.92 -9.65
CA LYS A 103 -6.26 -4.67 -9.80
C LYS A 103 -5.58 -4.84 -8.43
N ALA A 104 -4.70 -5.83 -8.31
CA ALA A 104 -4.08 -6.20 -7.02
C ALA A 104 -3.43 -5.00 -6.30
N TYR A 105 -2.53 -4.28 -6.99
CA TYR A 105 -1.82 -3.11 -6.44
C TYR A 105 -2.73 -1.93 -6.11
N SER A 106 -3.74 -1.64 -6.92
CA SER A 106 -4.69 -0.56 -6.61
C SER A 106 -5.56 -0.89 -5.39
N ASN A 107 -5.99 -2.15 -5.26
CA ASN A 107 -6.82 -2.60 -4.14
C ASN A 107 -6.03 -2.64 -2.84
N LEU A 108 -4.80 -3.19 -2.85
CA LEU A 108 -3.97 -3.18 -1.64
C LEU A 108 -3.66 -1.74 -1.20
N ALA A 109 -3.36 -0.85 -2.16
CA ALA A 109 -3.03 0.54 -1.86
C ALA A 109 -4.22 1.24 -1.18
N ALA A 110 -5.43 1.07 -1.71
CA ALA A 110 -6.64 1.58 -1.09
C ALA A 110 -6.87 0.99 0.31
N ILE A 111 -6.66 -0.31 0.51
CA ILE A 111 -6.76 -0.94 1.84
C ILE A 111 -5.75 -0.34 2.83
N GLN A 112 -4.49 -0.17 2.43
CA GLN A 112 -3.46 0.41 3.30
C GLN A 112 -3.78 1.86 3.66
N ILE A 113 -4.11 2.71 2.67
CA ILE A 113 -4.47 4.11 2.92
C ILE A 113 -5.71 4.19 3.82
N GLY A 114 -6.76 3.42 3.52
CA GLY A 114 -7.99 3.38 4.31
C GLY A 114 -7.77 2.92 5.75
N PHE A 115 -6.93 1.90 5.95
CA PHE A 115 -6.59 1.42 7.30
C PHE A 115 -5.80 2.47 8.08
N LEU A 116 -4.79 3.10 7.47
CA LEU A 116 -3.99 4.15 8.11
C LEU A 116 -4.83 5.39 8.44
N LEU A 117 -5.81 5.72 7.59
CA LEU A 117 -6.81 6.76 7.83
C LEU A 117 -7.68 6.45 9.05
N ASP A 118 -8.14 5.21 9.21
CA ASP A 118 -8.94 4.79 10.37
C ASP A 118 -8.14 4.74 11.66
N LYS A 119 -6.83 4.48 11.58
CA LYS A 119 -5.93 4.52 12.73
C LYS A 119 -5.37 5.91 13.02
N GLY A 120 -5.73 6.90 12.22
CA GLY A 120 -5.25 8.28 12.35
C GLY A 120 -3.74 8.43 12.10
N ALA A 121 -3.08 7.43 11.53
CA ALA A 121 -1.72 7.56 11.00
C ALA A 121 -1.70 8.44 9.75
N LEU A 122 -2.81 8.44 9.01
CA LEU A 122 -3.15 9.44 8.01
C LEU A 122 -4.42 10.18 8.44
N THR A 123 -4.55 11.45 8.05
CA THR A 123 -5.82 12.17 8.06
C THR A 123 -6.04 12.90 6.75
N TRP A 124 -7.29 13.03 6.32
CA TRP A 124 -7.66 13.92 5.22
C TRP A 124 -8.08 15.27 5.80
N ASP A 125 -7.37 16.33 5.43
CA ASP A 125 -7.75 17.71 5.75
C ASP A 125 -8.20 18.41 4.47
N ALA A 126 -9.51 18.62 4.32
CA ALA A 126 -10.11 19.27 3.16
C ALA A 126 -9.69 20.74 2.98
N LYS A 127 -9.19 21.41 4.04
CA LYS A 127 -8.79 22.82 4.02
C LYS A 127 -7.30 23.02 3.79
N ALA A 128 -6.48 21.99 4.05
CA ALA A 128 -5.06 22.04 3.81
C ALA A 128 -4.75 22.35 2.33
N THR A 129 -3.76 23.21 2.09
CA THR A 129 -3.26 23.44 0.72
C THR A 129 -2.41 22.24 0.32
N ALA A 130 -2.66 21.68 -0.87
CA ALA A 130 -1.89 20.58 -1.42
C ALA A 130 -0.46 21.01 -1.80
N ALA A 131 0.40 20.04 -2.10
CA ALA A 131 1.82 20.28 -2.39
C ALA A 131 2.08 21.18 -3.61
N ASN A 132 1.12 21.32 -4.52
CA ASN A 132 1.21 22.23 -5.67
C ASN A 132 0.87 23.69 -5.34
N GLY A 133 0.53 24.01 -4.10
CA GLY A 133 0.26 25.36 -3.63
C GLY A 133 -1.11 25.93 -3.99
N THR A 134 -1.91 25.24 -4.81
CA THR A 134 -3.19 25.75 -5.33
C THR A 134 -4.39 24.91 -4.92
N ASP A 135 -4.30 23.57 -5.00
CA ASP A 135 -5.44 22.71 -4.65
C ASP A 135 -5.71 22.70 -3.13
N LYS A 136 -6.97 22.46 -2.75
CA LYS A 136 -7.40 22.28 -1.35
C LYS A 136 -7.70 20.83 -1.04
N GLY A 137 -7.34 20.35 0.14
CA GLY A 137 -7.42 18.94 0.49
C GLY A 137 -6.04 18.29 0.46
N ALA A 138 -5.59 17.73 1.59
CA ALA A 138 -4.35 16.97 1.64
C ALA A 138 -4.44 15.80 2.62
N LEU A 139 -3.72 14.72 2.31
CA LEU A 139 -3.39 13.69 3.30
C LEU A 139 -2.25 14.19 4.18
N ILE A 140 -2.45 14.12 5.49
CA ILE A 140 -1.46 14.48 6.50
C ILE A 140 -0.97 13.21 7.18
N ILE A 141 0.34 13.01 7.19
CA ILE A 141 1.00 11.90 7.89
C ILE A 141 1.23 12.31 9.35
N HIS A 142 0.91 11.42 10.29
CA HIS A 142 1.13 11.59 11.72
C HIS A 142 2.22 10.62 12.20
N PRO A 143 3.51 11.02 12.22
CA PRO A 143 4.62 10.09 12.44
C PRO A 143 4.50 9.24 13.71
N GLY A 144 4.05 9.85 14.82
CA GLY A 144 3.86 9.14 16.09
C GLY A 144 2.78 8.04 16.07
N LYS A 145 1.95 7.99 15.03
CA LYS A 145 0.87 6.99 14.87
C LYS A 145 1.16 5.96 13.78
N VAL A 146 2.18 6.18 12.95
CA VAL A 146 2.51 5.30 11.82
C VAL A 146 2.87 3.88 12.30
N ILE A 147 3.84 3.76 13.20
CA ILE A 147 4.33 2.45 13.64
C ILE A 147 3.23 1.62 14.33
N PRO A 148 2.44 2.16 15.28
CA PRO A 148 1.31 1.43 15.85
C PRO A 148 0.30 0.97 14.80
N ALA A 149 -0.06 1.82 13.84
CA ALA A 149 -1.03 1.49 12.81
C ALA A 149 -0.54 0.40 11.85
N VAL A 150 0.72 0.46 11.42
CA VAL A 150 1.35 -0.57 10.56
C VAL A 150 1.41 -1.91 11.30
N ASN A 151 1.80 -1.91 12.57
CA ASN A 151 1.82 -3.14 13.39
C ASN A 151 0.44 -3.78 13.50
N GLU A 152 -0.61 -2.98 13.68
CA GLU A 152 -1.97 -3.50 13.71
C GLU A 152 -2.41 -4.02 12.35
N MET A 153 -2.11 -3.29 11.27
CA MET A 153 -2.43 -3.70 9.91
C MET A 153 -1.77 -5.04 9.57
N MET A 154 -0.49 -5.22 9.89
CA MET A 154 0.23 -6.48 9.67
C MET A 154 -0.42 -7.64 10.43
N LYS A 155 -0.83 -7.44 11.69
CA LYS A 155 -1.54 -8.46 12.47
C LYS A 155 -2.87 -8.86 11.81
N VAL A 156 -3.63 -7.88 11.33
CA VAL A 156 -4.91 -8.14 10.65
C VAL A 156 -4.69 -8.92 9.36
N VAL A 157 -3.81 -8.43 8.47
CA VAL A 157 -3.54 -9.05 7.16
C VAL A 157 -2.98 -10.47 7.33
N ALA A 158 -1.99 -10.66 8.22
CA ALA A 158 -1.42 -11.97 8.48
C ALA A 158 -2.46 -12.97 9.03
N ARG A 159 -3.35 -12.51 9.92
CA ARG A 159 -4.42 -13.34 10.49
C ARG A 159 -5.44 -13.75 9.44
N ILE A 160 -5.83 -12.84 8.55
CA ILE A 160 -6.76 -13.15 7.46
C ILE A 160 -6.17 -14.23 6.57
N LYS A 161 -4.90 -14.07 6.15
CA LYS A 161 -4.23 -15.06 5.31
C LYS A 161 -4.04 -16.40 6.02
N SER A 162 -3.56 -16.42 7.26
CA SER A 162 -3.26 -17.65 7.97
C SER A 162 -4.50 -18.48 8.31
N ARG A 163 -5.67 -17.84 8.37
CA ARG A 163 -6.96 -18.48 8.62
C ARG A 163 -7.81 -18.71 7.37
N GLY A 164 -7.38 -18.22 6.21
CA GLY A 164 -8.21 -18.26 5.01
C GLY A 164 -9.54 -17.51 5.19
N ASP A 165 -9.53 -16.40 5.94
CA ASP A 165 -10.76 -15.68 6.33
C ASP A 165 -11.29 -14.81 5.17
N LYS A 166 -11.97 -15.46 4.23
CA LYS A 166 -12.52 -14.79 3.05
C LYS A 166 -13.49 -13.67 3.43
N LYS A 167 -14.31 -13.86 4.47
CA LYS A 167 -15.29 -12.85 4.89
C LYS A 167 -14.61 -11.58 5.37
N ALA A 168 -13.54 -11.69 6.16
CA ALA A 168 -12.76 -10.55 6.59
C ALA A 168 -12.01 -9.88 5.43
N ALA A 169 -11.51 -10.68 4.47
CA ALA A 169 -10.89 -10.16 3.26
C ALA A 169 -11.84 -9.29 2.43
N ASP A 170 -13.04 -9.83 2.15
CA ASP A 170 -14.08 -9.13 1.40
C ASP A 170 -14.58 -7.88 2.15
N ALA A 171 -14.63 -7.93 3.49
CA ALA A 171 -15.01 -6.78 4.30
C ALA A 171 -13.99 -5.62 4.22
N LEU A 172 -12.69 -5.91 4.19
CA LEU A 172 -11.65 -4.90 4.00
C LEU A 172 -11.76 -4.24 2.62
N ALA A 173 -11.92 -5.05 1.57
CA ALA A 173 -12.10 -4.56 0.21
C ALA A 173 -13.35 -3.69 0.09
N LYS A 174 -14.50 -4.18 0.59
CA LYS A 174 -15.75 -3.42 0.59
C LYS A 174 -15.63 -2.07 1.29
N LYS A 175 -14.90 -2.02 2.41
CA LYS A 175 -14.76 -0.81 3.22
C LYS A 175 -13.84 0.23 2.58
N TYR A 176 -12.70 -0.19 2.06
CA TYR A 176 -11.62 0.73 1.67
C TYR A 176 -11.44 0.86 0.16
N VAL A 177 -11.80 -0.16 -0.62
CA VAL A 177 -11.76 -0.12 -2.08
C VAL A 177 -13.10 0.37 -2.63
N ASP A 178 -14.19 -0.24 -2.16
CA ASP A 178 -15.52 -0.01 -2.72
C ASP A 178 -16.29 1.08 -1.94
N GLY A 179 -15.73 1.51 -0.80
CA GLY A 179 -16.31 2.50 0.11
C GLY A 179 -15.68 3.90 -0.02
N PRO A 180 -16.31 4.93 0.57
CA PRO A 180 -15.91 6.32 0.40
C PRO A 180 -14.74 6.76 1.29
N ARG A 181 -14.16 5.85 2.09
CA ARG A 181 -13.18 6.22 3.13
C ARG A 181 -11.91 6.83 2.53
N VAL A 182 -11.49 6.31 1.38
CA VAL A 182 -10.32 6.76 0.63
C VAL A 182 -10.78 7.71 -0.48
N PRO A 183 -10.20 8.92 -0.61
CA PRO A 183 -10.64 9.90 -1.59
C PRO A 183 -10.13 9.58 -3.01
N HIS A 184 -10.56 8.45 -3.59
CA HIS A 184 -10.09 7.94 -4.89
C HIS A 184 -10.17 8.98 -6.00
N THR A 185 -11.31 9.66 -6.15
CA THR A 185 -11.53 10.65 -7.21
C THR A 185 -10.50 11.79 -7.15
N ILE A 186 -10.25 12.33 -5.96
CA ILE A 186 -9.28 13.41 -5.75
C ILE A 186 -7.86 12.92 -6.04
N ILE A 187 -7.52 11.71 -5.59
CA ILE A 187 -6.21 11.10 -5.86
C ILE A 187 -6.01 10.96 -7.37
N SER A 188 -6.97 10.37 -8.08
CA SER A 188 -6.93 10.19 -9.54
C SER A 188 -6.81 11.53 -10.27
N GLU A 189 -7.68 12.49 -9.97
CA GLU A 189 -7.69 13.79 -10.61
C GLU A 189 -6.32 14.48 -10.54
N ARG A 190 -5.65 14.42 -9.39
CA ARG A 190 -4.39 15.13 -9.18
C ARG A 190 -3.16 14.39 -9.67
N PHE A 191 -3.09 13.08 -9.44
CA PHE A 191 -1.95 12.29 -9.90
C PHE A 191 -1.88 12.21 -11.42
N LEU A 192 -3.03 12.14 -12.11
CA LEU A 192 -3.08 12.01 -13.56
C LEU A 192 -2.77 13.31 -14.32
N ARG A 193 -2.64 14.46 -13.65
CA ARG A 193 -2.14 15.70 -14.27
C ARG A 193 -0.66 15.61 -14.65
N PHE A 194 0.09 14.71 -14.01
CA PHE A 194 1.51 14.53 -14.25
C PHE A 194 1.72 13.38 -15.24
N PRO A 195 2.50 13.59 -16.31
CA PRO A 195 2.79 12.52 -17.25
C PRO A 195 3.58 11.40 -16.56
N LYS A 196 3.29 10.16 -16.94
CA LYS A 196 4.10 9.01 -16.51
C LYS A 196 5.41 8.97 -17.27
N ALA A 197 6.40 8.32 -16.67
CA ALA A 197 7.62 7.97 -17.37
C ALA A 197 7.28 7.11 -18.61
N SER A 198 7.72 7.56 -19.78
CA SER A 198 7.70 6.78 -21.01
C SER A 198 9.09 6.19 -21.22
N PHE A 199 9.18 4.89 -21.48
CA PHE A 199 10.43 4.23 -21.83
C PHE A 199 10.54 4.16 -23.36
N VAL A 200 11.59 4.74 -23.92
CA VAL A 200 11.97 4.58 -25.32
C VAL A 200 13.24 3.73 -25.33
N TYR A 201 13.17 2.52 -25.85
CA TYR A 201 14.29 1.58 -25.86
C TYR A 201 14.59 1.12 -27.30
N SER A 202 15.84 0.72 -27.53
CA SER A 202 16.22 -0.07 -28.70
C SER A 202 16.89 -1.35 -28.21
N VAL A 203 16.43 -2.51 -28.67
CA VAL A 203 17.12 -3.79 -28.44
C VAL A 203 17.95 -4.07 -29.68
N ARG A 204 19.27 -4.21 -29.51
CA ARG A 204 20.16 -4.70 -30.55
C ARG A 204 20.70 -6.04 -30.09
N LEU A 205 20.69 -7.02 -31.00
CA LEU A 205 21.30 -8.33 -30.81
C LEU A 205 22.82 -8.24 -31.01
#